data_AF-A0A4Q3YRS7-F1
#
_entry.id   AF-A0A4Q3YRS7-F1
#
_cell.length_a   1.000
_cell.length_b   1.000
_cell.length_c   1.000
_cell.angle_alpha   90.00
_cell.angle_beta   90.00
_cell.angle_gamma   90.00
#
_symmetry.space_group_name_H-M   'P 1'
#
loop_
_entity.id
_entity.type
_entity.pdbx_description
1 polymer ?
#
loop_
_entity_poly.entity_id
_entity_poly.type
_entity_poly.pdbx_seq_one_letter_code
_entity_poly.pdbx_strand_id
1 'polypeptide(L)'
;MKNRPPIVLVAIVSLYLVVEMIYLIMDPEPAKVVRLVLAALIGVFMIRGSYIAIFIWAALCIIAALIGFAAAFKAAQVDPQLAVVPGLFALAALAQGLYLLLAPSITAYVSRTER
;
A
#
# COMPACT_ATOMS: atom_id res chain seq x y z
N MET A 1 5.24 -26.78 5.62
CA MET A 1 5.34 -25.50 6.38
C MET A 1 4.04 -24.74 6.16
N LYS A 2 3.32 -24.43 7.25
CA LYS A 2 2.01 -23.76 7.28
C LYS A 2 2.00 -22.54 6.33
N ASN A 3 0.91 -22.32 5.57
CA ASN A 3 0.68 -21.19 4.65
C ASN A 3 0.73 -19.84 5.39
N ARG A 4 1.93 -19.44 5.82
CA ARG A 4 2.15 -18.19 6.54
C ARG A 4 2.39 -17.07 5.52
N PRO A 5 1.73 -15.92 5.68
CA PRO A 5 1.99 -14.76 4.84
C PRO A 5 3.46 -14.32 5.00
N PRO A 6 4.08 -13.78 3.94
CA PRO A 6 5.41 -13.19 4.04
C PRO A 6 5.43 -12.07 5.10
N ILE A 7 6.46 -12.03 5.93
CA ILE A 7 6.57 -11.04 7.03
C ILE A 7 6.46 -9.60 6.49
N VAL A 8 7.08 -9.35 5.34
CA VAL A 8 7.04 -8.04 4.68
C VAL A 8 5.61 -7.65 4.28
N LEU A 9 4.79 -8.61 3.82
CA LEU A 9 3.37 -8.36 3.50
C LEU A 9 2.59 -7.96 4.75
N VAL A 10 2.80 -8.67 5.86
CA VAL A 10 2.15 -8.36 7.14
C VAL A 10 2.59 -6.98 7.62
N ALA A 11 3.88 -6.68 7.59
CA ALA A 11 4.42 -5.39 8.00
C ALA A 11 3.83 -4.24 7.17
N ILE A 12 3.72 -4.40 5.86
CA ILE A 12 3.13 -3.41 4.96
C ILE A 12 1.66 -3.13 5.35
N VAL A 13 0.85 -4.18 5.51
CA VAL A 13 -0.57 -4.04 5.86
C VAL A 13 -0.71 -3.39 7.24
N SER A 14 0.04 -3.87 8.23
CA SER A 14 -0.01 -3.33 9.60
C SER A 14 0.42 -1.86 9.64
N LEU A 15 1.52 -1.50 8.97
CA LEU A 15 2.01 -0.12 8.94
C LEU A 15 0.99 0.81 8.28
N TYR A 16 0.39 0.39 7.18
CA TYR A 16 -0.63 1.18 6.49
C TYR A 16 -1.85 1.42 7.38
N LEU A 17 -2.35 0.39 8.08
CA LEU A 17 -3.48 0.54 8.99
C LEU A 17 -3.17 1.45 10.19
N VAL A 18 -1.94 1.40 10.72
CA VAL A 18 -1.50 2.33 11.76
C VAL A 18 -1.51 3.77 11.25
N VAL A 19 -0.99 4.01 10.04
CA VAL A 19 -0.98 5.34 9.42
C VAL A 19 -2.40 5.86 9.19
N GLU A 20 -3.30 5.03 8.66
CA GLU A 20 -4.72 5.38 8.48
C GLU A 20 -5.42 5.69 9.81
N MET A 21 -5.12 4.92 10.86
CA MET A 21 -5.65 5.18 12.20
C MET A 21 -5.15 6.51 12.77
N ILE A 22 -3.87 6.85 12.57
CA ILE A 22 -3.33 8.16 12.97
C ILE A 22 -4.06 9.29 12.23
N TYR A 23 -4.23 9.16 10.90
CA TYR A 23 -4.94 10.17 10.12
C TYR A 23 -6.40 10.35 10.56
N LEU A 24 -7.06 9.27 10.96
CA LEU A 24 -8.43 9.32 11.47
C LEU A 24 -8.49 10.00 12.85
N ILE A 25 -7.51 9.75 13.73
CA ILE A 25 -7.44 10.37 15.07
C ILE A 25 -7.17 11.87 14.95
N MET A 26 -6.27 12.27 14.05
CA MET A 26 -5.90 13.68 13.90
C MET A 26 -7.03 14.53 13.33
N ASP A 27 -7.88 13.95 12.49
CA ASP A 27 -8.99 14.67 11.86
C ASP A 27 -10.12 13.68 11.50
N PRO A 28 -11.10 13.50 12.40
CA PRO A 28 -12.11 12.45 12.30
C PRO A 28 -13.18 12.78 11.26
N GLU A 29 -13.05 12.18 10.08
CA GLU A 29 -14.01 12.30 8.99
C GLU A 29 -14.64 10.93 8.65
N PRO A 30 -15.95 10.87 8.32
CA PRO A 30 -16.61 9.64 7.90
C PRO A 30 -15.91 8.94 6.72
N ALA A 31 -15.36 9.72 5.78
CA ALA A 31 -14.65 9.19 4.63
C ALA A 31 -13.38 8.41 5.03
N LYS A 32 -12.66 8.87 6.07
CA LYS A 32 -11.45 8.20 6.57
C LYS A 32 -11.79 6.91 7.32
N VAL A 33 -12.93 6.88 8.02
CA VAL A 33 -13.45 5.63 8.63
C VAL A 33 -13.71 4.59 7.55
N VAL A 34 -14.42 4.96 6.48
CA VAL A 34 -14.72 4.05 5.37
C VAL A 34 -13.43 3.55 4.72
N ARG A 35 -12.46 4.45 4.48
CA ARG A 35 -11.15 4.09 3.92
C ARG A 35 -10.39 3.10 4.80
N LEU A 36 -10.34 3.34 6.11
CA LEU A 36 -9.70 2.44 7.08
C LEU A 36 -10.36 1.05 7.08
N VAL A 37 -11.70 0.98 7.08
CA VAL A 37 -12.43 -0.30 7.04
C VAL A 37 -12.16 -1.05 5.74
N LEU A 38 -12.21 -0.38 4.59
CA LEU A 38 -11.89 -1.00 3.31
C LEU A 38 -10.44 -1.49 3.25
N ALA A 39 -9.50 -0.68 3.75
CA ALA A 39 -8.10 -1.07 3.84
C ALA A 39 -7.90 -2.28 4.74
N ALA A 40 -8.57 -2.34 5.89
CA ALA A 40 -8.51 -3.48 6.79
C ALA A 40 -9.06 -4.75 6.13
N LEU A 41 -10.20 -4.65 5.44
CA LEU A 41 -10.79 -5.77 4.71
C LEU A 41 -9.85 -6.29 3.62
N ILE A 42 -9.35 -5.42 2.75
CA ILE A 42 -8.43 -5.83 1.68
C ILE A 42 -7.15 -6.41 2.28
N GLY A 43 -6.60 -5.78 3.33
CA GLY A 43 -5.42 -6.28 4.05
C GLY A 43 -5.61 -7.68 4.62
N VAL A 44 -6.78 -7.98 5.22
CA VAL A 44 -7.13 -9.33 5.67
C VAL A 44 -7.17 -10.31 4.51
N PHE A 45 -7.79 -9.95 3.37
CA PHE A 45 -7.82 -10.82 2.20
C PHE A 45 -6.42 -11.07 1.62
N MET A 46 -5.54 -10.06 1.61
CA MET A 46 -4.14 -10.22 1.21
C MET A 46 -3.39 -11.18 2.13
N ILE A 47 -3.58 -11.06 3.44
CA ILE A 47 -2.99 -11.94 4.46
C ILE A 47 -3.57 -13.38 4.40
N ARG A 48 -4.72 -13.56 3.75
CA ARG A 48 -5.30 -14.87 3.45
C ARG A 48 -4.90 -15.41 2.07
N GLY A 49 -4.05 -14.69 1.32
CA GLY A 49 -3.52 -15.16 0.03
C GLY A 49 -4.42 -14.87 -1.17
N SER A 50 -5.41 -13.98 -1.04
CA SER A 50 -6.27 -13.60 -2.15
C SER A 50 -5.48 -12.82 -3.22
N TYR A 51 -5.33 -13.42 -4.40
CA TYR A 51 -4.67 -12.78 -5.54
C TYR A 51 -5.36 -11.47 -5.96
N ILE A 52 -6.70 -11.46 -5.97
CA ILE A 52 -7.48 -10.28 -6.34
C ILE A 52 -7.20 -9.11 -5.39
N ALA A 53 -7.18 -9.37 -4.07
CA ALA A 53 -6.91 -8.33 -3.08
C ALA A 53 -5.50 -7.75 -3.23
N ILE A 54 -4.50 -8.62 -3.48
CA ILE A 54 -3.11 -8.20 -3.73
C ILE A 54 -3.03 -7.32 -4.98
N PHE A 55 -3.72 -7.70 -6.05
CA PHE A 55 -3.73 -6.96 -7.31
C PHE A 55 -4.41 -5.59 -7.17
N ILE A 56 -5.56 -5.53 -6.49
CA ILE A 56 -6.25 -4.27 -6.19
C ILE A 56 -5.32 -3.34 -5.41
N TRP A 57 -4.68 -3.85 -4.35
CA TRP A 57 -3.77 -3.04 -3.54
C TRP A 57 -2.57 -2.55 -4.34
N ALA A 58 -1.97 -3.42 -5.15
CA ALA A 58 -0.85 -3.05 -6.01
C ALA A 58 -1.23 -1.95 -7.02
N ALA A 59 -2.40 -2.07 -7.65
CA ALA A 59 -2.91 -1.06 -8.58
C ALA A 59 -3.12 0.30 -7.89
N LEU A 60 -3.70 0.30 -6.68
CA LEU A 60 -3.86 1.51 -5.88
C LEU A 60 -2.52 2.14 -5.51
N CYS A 61 -1.51 1.33 -5.16
CA CYS A 61 -0.15 1.80 -4.91
C CYS A 61 0.47 2.45 -6.16
N ILE A 62 0.29 1.87 -7.34
CA ILE A 62 0.79 2.44 -8.60
C ILE A 62 0.10 3.77 -8.90
N ILE A 63 -1.23 3.85 -8.75
CA ILE A 63 -1.99 5.10 -8.95
C ILE A 63 -1.52 6.17 -7.95
N ALA A 64 -1.37 5.82 -6.68
CA ALA A 64 -0.87 6.73 -5.65
C ALA A 64 0.54 7.23 -5.96
N ALA A 65 1.40 6.37 -6.50
CA ALA A 65 2.73 6.76 -6.96
C ALA A 65 2.67 7.78 -8.11
N LEU A 66 1.83 7.55 -9.12
CA LEU A 66 1.66 8.48 -10.24
C LEU A 66 1.17 9.85 -9.78
N ILE A 67 0.18 9.88 -8.88
CA ILE A 67 -0.33 11.12 -8.28
C ILE A 67 0.78 11.80 -7.46
N GLY A 68 1.53 11.04 -6.66
CA GLY A 68 2.64 11.55 -5.87
C GLY A 68 3.77 12.14 -6.72
N PHE A 69 4.14 11.49 -7.84
CA PHE A 69 5.12 12.02 -8.77
C PHE A 69 4.62 13.30 -9.45
N ALA A 70 3.35 13.36 -9.83
CA ALA A 70 2.77 14.58 -10.39
C ALA A 70 2.78 15.72 -9.36
N ALA A 71 2.48 15.44 -8.09
CA ALA A 71 2.56 16.42 -7.01
C ALA A 71 4.01 16.87 -6.76
N ALA A 72 4.96 15.94 -6.75
CA ALA A 72 6.39 16.23 -6.59
C ALA A 72 6.92 17.09 -7.75
N PHE A 73 6.53 16.78 -8.99
CA PHE A 73 6.93 17.58 -10.16
C PHE A 73 6.40 19.01 -10.08
N LYS A 74 5.13 19.19 -9.69
CA LYS A 74 4.55 20.52 -9.47
C LYS A 74 5.26 21.27 -8.33
N ALA A 75 5.53 20.58 -7.21
CA ALA A 75 6.25 21.17 -6.10
C ALA A 75 7.68 21.59 -6.49
N ALA A 76 8.37 20.79 -7.30
CA ALA A 76 9.75 21.06 -7.73
C ALA A 76 9.87 22.32 -8.59
N GLN A 77 8.81 22.71 -9.29
CA GLN A 77 8.75 23.97 -10.04
C GLN A 77 8.66 25.20 -9.14
N VAL A 78 8.16 25.04 -7.92
CA VAL A 78 8.02 26.12 -6.93
C VAL A 78 9.20 26.14 -5.97
N ASP A 79 9.51 25.00 -5.37
CA ASP A 79 10.63 24.78 -4.46
C ASP A 79 11.07 23.31 -4.51
N PRO A 80 12.31 23.02 -4.95
CA PRO A 80 12.86 21.67 -4.97
C PRO A 80 12.83 20.95 -3.61
N GLN A 81 12.91 21.67 -2.49
CA GLN A 81 12.88 21.08 -1.16
C GLN A 81 11.49 20.53 -0.82
N LEU A 82 10.43 21.23 -1.22
CA LEU A 82 9.05 20.78 -1.01
C LEU A 82 8.69 19.56 -1.85
N ALA A 83 9.40 19.32 -2.96
CA ALA A 83 9.19 18.16 -3.82
C ALA A 83 9.68 16.84 -3.21
N VAL A 84 10.61 16.90 -2.25
CA VAL A 84 11.24 15.70 -1.67
C VAL A 84 10.21 14.82 -0.99
N VAL A 85 9.33 15.41 -0.17
CA VAL A 85 8.32 14.68 0.60
C VAL A 85 7.36 13.90 -0.30
N PRO A 86 6.60 14.51 -1.23
CA PRO A 86 5.72 13.77 -2.12
C PRO A 86 6.48 12.81 -3.04
N GLY A 87 7.72 13.13 -3.43
CA GLY A 87 8.57 12.24 -4.24
C GLY A 87 8.95 10.96 -3.50
N LEU A 88 9.32 11.05 -2.23
CA LEU A 88 9.61 9.88 -1.39
C LEU A 88 8.37 9.00 -1.17
N PHE A 89 7.21 9.61 -0.92
CA PHE A 89 5.95 8.86 -0.82
C PHE A 89 5.58 8.18 -2.14
N ALA A 90 5.81 8.85 -3.28
CA ALA A 90 5.58 8.27 -4.60
C ALA A 90 6.48 7.06 -4.86
N LEU A 91 7.77 7.17 -4.55
CA LEU A 91 8.73 6.08 -4.66
C LEU A 91 8.38 4.90 -3.74
N ALA A 92 7.99 5.17 -2.50
CA ALA A 92 7.57 4.14 -1.56
C ALA A 92 6.32 3.40 -2.04
N ALA A 93 5.32 4.13 -2.53
CA ALA A 93 4.11 3.54 -3.10
C ALA A 93 4.43 2.69 -4.35
N LEU A 94 5.31 3.18 -5.23
CA LEU A 94 5.73 2.42 -6.41
C LEU A 94 6.47 1.14 -6.02
N ALA A 95 7.42 1.23 -5.09
CA ALA A 95 8.18 0.08 -4.60
C ALA A 95 7.26 -0.97 -3.96
N GLN A 96 6.26 -0.54 -3.21
CA GLN A 96 5.25 -1.43 -2.63
C GLN A 96 4.41 -2.11 -3.71
N GLY A 97 3.92 -1.37 -4.71
CA GLY A 97 3.17 -1.93 -5.83
C GLY A 97 3.98 -2.98 -6.60
N LEU A 98 5.24 -2.67 -6.91
CA LEU A 98 6.16 -3.60 -7.59
C LEU A 98 6.48 -4.83 -6.74
N TYR A 99 6.67 -4.66 -5.42
CA TYR A 99 6.86 -5.78 -4.50
C TYR A 99 5.66 -6.74 -4.53
N LEU A 100 4.43 -6.21 -4.48
CA LEU A 100 3.22 -7.03 -4.50
C LEU A 100 3.03 -7.80 -5.82
N LEU A 101 3.49 -7.25 -6.95
CA LEU A 101 3.33 -7.87 -8.27
C LEU A 101 4.47 -8.81 -8.65
N LEU A 102 5.71 -8.46 -8.29
CA LEU A 102 6.91 -9.09 -8.86
C LEU A 102 7.72 -9.89 -7.85
N ALA A 103 7.48 -9.74 -6.53
CA ALA A 103 8.29 -10.44 -5.55
C ALA A 103 8.02 -11.95 -5.57
N PRO A 104 9.05 -12.81 -5.73
CA PRO A 104 8.88 -14.25 -5.73
C PRO A 104 8.23 -14.80 -4.46
N SER A 105 8.45 -14.12 -3.32
CA SER A 105 7.83 -14.44 -2.03
C SER A 105 6.31 -14.33 -2.06
N ILE A 106 5.75 -13.39 -2.81
CA ILE A 106 4.31 -13.20 -2.96
C ILE A 106 3.75 -14.27 -3.91
N THR A 107 4.39 -14.50 -5.06
CA THR A 107 3.98 -15.53 -6.02
C THR A 107 3.98 -16.93 -5.38
N ALA A 108 5.04 -17.26 -4.63
CA ALA A 108 5.14 -18.52 -3.90
C ALA A 108 4.10 -18.65 -2.78
N TYR A 109 3.67 -17.53 -2.19
CA TYR A 109 2.64 -17.53 -1.15
C TYR A 109 1.23 -17.74 -1.73
N VAL A 110 0.88 -17.02 -2.80
CA VAL A 110 -0.43 -17.15 -3.47
C VAL A 110 -0.61 -18.56 -4.02
N SER A 111 0.39 -19.08 -4.75
CA SER A 111 0.33 -20.43 -5.36
C SER A 111 0.20 -21.58 -4.35
N ARG A 112 0.63 -21.40 -3.10
CA ARG A 112 0.45 -22.38 -2.01
C ARG A 112 -0.93 -22.31 -1.38
N THR A 113 -1.63 -21.20 -1.55
CA THR A 113 -2.93 -20.94 -0.95
C THR A 113 -4.08 -21.37 -1.87
N GLU A 114 -3.81 -21.49 -3.17
CA GLU A 114 -4.75 -22.03 -4.17
C GLU A 114 -4.73 -23.57 -4.29
N ARG A 115 -3.79 -24.24 -3.62
CA ARG A 115 -3.69 -25.71 -3.53
C ARG A 115 -4.35 -26.23 -2.27
#